data_AF-A0A841Q1K0-F1
#
_entry.id   AF-A0A841Q1K0-F1
#
_cell.length_a   1.000
_cell.length_b   1.000
_cell.length_c   1.000
_cell.angle_alpha   90.00
_cell.angle_beta   90.00
_cell.angle_gamma   90.00
#
_symmetry.space_group_name_H-M   'P 1'
#
loop_
_entity.id
_entity.type
_entity.pdbx_description
1 polymer ?
#
loop_
_entity_poly.entity_id
_entity_poly.type
_entity_poly.pdbx_seq_one_letter_code
_entity_poly.pdbx_strand_id
1 'polypeptide(L)' 'MPKYGIIKDGDLLLSSKQLDGYKRIEYAAIPEFDQTTHYVEQEAPVEHNDHIFIDVAVKTLPEDQNDGEMDYEFN' A
#
# COMPACT_ATOMS: atom_id res chain seq x y z
N MET A 1 -7.83 -9.66 -10.43
CA MET A 1 -7.94 -8.65 -9.35
C MET A 1 -9.41 -8.56 -8.94
N PRO A 2 -9.72 -8.58 -7.63
CA PRO A 2 -11.07 -8.28 -7.15
C PRO A 2 -11.49 -6.90 -7.66
N LYS A 3 -12.75 -6.79 -8.07
CA LYS A 3 -13.28 -5.59 -8.74
C LYS A 3 -14.19 -4.78 -7.82
N TYR A 4 -14.62 -5.37 -6.72
CA TYR A 4 -15.58 -4.81 -5.80
C TYR A 4 -15.13 -4.98 -4.36
N GLY A 5 -15.55 -4.05 -3.50
CA GLY A 5 -15.27 -4.10 -2.07
C GLY A 5 -16.31 -3.38 -1.24
N ILE A 6 -16.24 -3.59 0.06
CA ILE A 6 -16.99 -2.87 1.08
C ILE A 6 -16.06 -2.65 2.28
N ILE A 7 -16.12 -1.48 2.90
CA ILE A 7 -15.44 -1.23 4.17
C ILE A 7 -16.40 -1.61 5.29
N LYS A 8 -15.98 -2.54 6.15
CA LYS A 8 -16.77 -3.00 7.27
C LYS A 8 -15.87 -3.09 8.50
N ASP A 9 -16.28 -2.40 9.56
CA ASP A 9 -15.52 -2.34 10.82
C ASP A 9 -14.07 -1.83 10.65
N GLY A 10 -13.83 -1.00 9.61
CA GLY A 10 -12.51 -0.48 9.25
C GLY A 10 -11.72 -1.36 8.27
N ASP A 11 -12.17 -2.60 8.03
CA ASP A 11 -11.52 -3.54 7.13
C ASP A 11 -12.14 -3.52 5.74
N LEU A 12 -11.30 -3.62 4.70
CA LEU A 12 -11.74 -3.78 3.32
C LEU A 12 -11.99 -5.24 2.99
N LEU A 13 -13.26 -5.59 2.75
CA LEU A 13 -13.66 -6.91 2.30
C LEU A 13 -13.79 -6.94 0.78
N LEU A 14 -13.01 -7.80 0.12
CA LEU A 14 -12.91 -7.87 -1.34
C LEU A 14 -13.86 -8.92 -1.94
N SER A 15 -14.37 -8.64 -3.14
CA SER A 15 -15.19 -9.58 -3.92
C SER A 15 -14.87 -9.50 -5.42
N SER A 16 -14.93 -10.65 -6.09
CA SER A 16 -14.85 -10.75 -7.54
C SER A 16 -16.19 -10.49 -8.24
N LYS A 17 -17.30 -10.54 -7.48
CA LYS A 17 -18.67 -10.30 -7.96
C LYS A 17 -19.24 -9.04 -7.33
N GLN A 18 -20.12 -8.35 -8.06
CA GLN A 18 -20.90 -7.26 -7.50
C GLN A 18 -21.95 -7.85 -6.57
N LEU A 19 -21.83 -7.58 -5.27
CA LEU A 19 -22.77 -7.96 -4.24
C LEU A 19 -23.52 -6.71 -3.76
N ASP A 20 -24.64 -6.91 -3.07
CA ASP A 20 -25.39 -5.79 -2.51
C ASP A 20 -24.56 -5.01 -1.49
N GLY A 21 -24.58 -3.68 -1.57
CA GLY A 21 -23.75 -2.77 -0.79
C GLY A 21 -22.26 -2.70 -1.20
N TYR A 22 -21.78 -3.57 -2.09
CA TYR A 22 -20.39 -3.49 -2.56
C TYR A 22 -20.24 -2.44 -3.66
N LYS A 23 -19.14 -1.69 -3.58
CA LYS A 23 -18.76 -0.66 -4.56
C LYS A 23 -17.61 -1.15 -5.41
N ARG A 24 -17.38 -0.51 -6.56
CA ARG A 24 -16.19 -0.79 -7.38
C ARG A 24 -14.93 -0.37 -6.63
N ILE A 25 -13.84 -1.10 -6.83
CA ILE A 25 -12.53 -0.70 -6.33
C ILE A 25 -11.75 -0.06 -7.46
N GLU A 26 -11.21 1.11 -7.18
CA GLU A 26 -10.28 1.82 -8.05
C GLU A 26 -8.92 1.92 -7.36
N TYR A 27 -7.88 1.51 -8.07
CA TYR A 27 -6.50 1.56 -7.60
C TYR A 27 -5.81 2.73 -8.29
N ALA A 28 -5.09 3.55 -7.53
CA ALA A 28 -4.19 4.54 -8.10
C ALA A 28 -3.15 3.87 -9.00
N ALA A 29 -2.75 4.58 -10.05
CA ALA A 29 -1.61 4.17 -10.84
C ALA A 29 -0.34 4.31 -10.00
N ILE A 30 0.56 3.33 -10.10
CA ILE A 30 1.87 3.43 -9.48
C ILE A 30 2.65 4.54 -10.22
N PRO A 31 3.08 5.61 -9.55
CA PRO A 31 3.87 6.66 -10.18
C PRO A 31 5.25 6.13 -10.60
N GLU A 32 5.96 6.85 -11.46
CA GLU A 32 7.37 6.54 -11.72
C GLU A 32 8.22 6.94 -10.52
N PHE A 33 9.08 6.02 -10.06
CA PHE A 33 9.99 6.25 -8.95
C PHE A 33 11.27 5.43 -9.11
N ASP A 34 12.32 5.83 -8.41
CA ASP A 34 13.56 5.10 -8.34
C ASP A 34 13.47 3.99 -7.27
N GLN A 35 13.36 2.74 -7.73
CA GLN A 35 13.25 1.56 -6.88
C GLN A 35 14.52 1.28 -6.05
N THR A 36 15.65 1.91 -6.37
CA THR A 36 16.90 1.75 -5.61
C THR A 36 16.90 2.58 -4.32
N THR A 37 16.06 3.62 -4.25
CA THR A 37 16.00 4.56 -3.13
C THR A 37 14.60 4.67 -2.51
N HIS A 38 13.56 4.19 -3.18
CA HIS A 38 12.18 4.31 -2.75
C HIS A 38 11.40 2.99 -2.94
N TYR A 39 10.28 2.87 -2.24
CA TYR A 39 9.29 1.80 -2.38
C TYR A 39 7.87 2.38 -2.43
N VAL A 40 6.92 1.57 -2.87
CA VAL A 40 5.51 1.93 -2.94
C VAL A 40 4.73 1.17 -1.89
N GLU A 41 3.90 1.88 -1.14
CA GLU A 41 2.98 1.31 -0.16
C GLU A 41 1.55 1.70 -0.52
N GLN A 42 0.61 0.76 -0.38
CA GLN A 42 -0.81 1.06 -0.53
C GLN A 42 -1.31 1.83 0.69
N GLU A 43 -2.06 2.89 0.45
CA GLU A 43 -2.71 3.65 1.51
C GLU A 43 -4.01 2.99 1.97
N ALA A 44 -4.54 3.50 3.08
CA ALA A 44 -5.84 3.06 3.58
C ALA A 44 -6.94 3.33 2.54
N PRO A 45 -7.89 2.40 2.35
CA PRO A 45 -8.96 2.56 1.39
C PRO A 45 -9.90 3.69 1.82
N VAL A 46 -10.28 4.54 0.86
CA VAL A 46 -11.20 5.65 1.07
C VAL A 46 -12.52 5.35 0.37
N GLU A 47 -13.61 5.40 1.14
CA GLU A 47 -14.95 5.21 0.58
C GLU A 47 -15.48 6.50 -0.05
N HIS A 48 -15.80 6.44 -1.34
CA HIS A 48 -16.55 7.47 -2.05
C HIS A 48 -18.00 7.02 -2.27
N ASN A 49 -18.82 7.90 -2.85
CA ASN A 49 -20.25 7.62 -3.05
C ASN A 49 -20.48 6.38 -3.95
N ASP A 50 -19.67 6.22 -4.99
CA ASP A 50 -19.84 5.22 -6.05
C ASP A 50 -18.72 4.17 -6.13
N HIS A 51 -17.55 4.44 -5.54
CA HIS A 51 -16.39 3.57 -5.55
C HIS A 51 -15.62 3.62 -4.21
N ILE A 52 -14.69 2.69 -4.03
CA ILE A 52 -13.66 2.71 -3.00
C ILE A 52 -12.34 2.94 -3.72
N PHE A 53 -11.61 3.96 -3.30
CA PHE A 53 -10.32 4.32 -3.88
C PHE A 53 -9.19 3.83 -2.97
N ILE A 54 -8.15 3.26 -3.58
CA ILE A 54 -6.93 2.81 -2.89
C ILE A 54 -5.77 3.56 -3.52
N ASP A 55 -5.24 4.53 -2.80
CA ASP A 55 -4.09 5.31 -3.23
C ASP A 55 -2.78 4.58 -2.94
N VAL A 56 -1.69 5.13 -3.45
CA VAL A 56 -0.34 4.65 -3.20
C VAL A 56 0.59 5.79 -2.81
N ALA A 57 1.43 5.54 -1.80
CA ALA A 57 2.46 6.47 -1.38
C ALA A 57 3.84 5.94 -1.80
N VAL A 58 4.66 6.80 -2.38
CA VAL A 58 6.09 6.53 -2.59
C VAL A 58 6.84 6.95 -1.33
N LYS A 59 7.52 6.00 -0.70
CA LYS A 59 8.29 6.20 0.53
C LYS A 59 9.75 5.91 0.28
N THR A 60 10.63 6.63 0.96
CA THR A 60 12.07 6.39 0.89
C THR A 60 12.40 5.08 1.60
N LEU A 61 13.24 4.25 0.97
CA LEU A 61 13.77 3.07 1.62
C LEU A 61 14.52 3.51 2.88
N PRO A 62 14.37 2.78 4.00
CA PRO A 62 15.25 3.01 5.13
C PRO A 62 16.69 2.87 4.63
N GLU A 63 17.52 3.88 4.89
CA GLU A 63 18.96 3.71 4.71
C GLU A 63 19.34 2.48 5.54
N ASP A 64 20.06 1.53 4.92
CA ASP A 64 20.70 0.46 5.67
C ASP A 64 21.66 1.19 6.63
N GLN A 65 21.20 1.42 7.86
CA GLN A 65 22.05 1.85 8.95
C GLN A 65 22.96 0.64 9.21
N ASN A 66 23.99 0.54 8.39
CA ASN A 66 25.25 -0.05 8.78
C ASN A 66 25.80 0.90 9.85
N ASP A 67 25.23 0.80 11.06
CA ASP A 67 25.86 1.29 12.28
C ASP A 67 27.19 0.55 12.34
N GLY A 68 28.22 1.24 11.88
CA GLY A 68 29.58 0.75 11.83
C GLY A 68 30.14 0.58 13.24
N GLU A 69 29.80 -0.52 13.89
CA GLU A 69 30.59 -1.11 14.98
C GLU A 69 31.11 -2.46 14.51
N MET A 70 32.13 -2.43 13.64
CA MET A 70 33.11 -3.50 13.61
C MET A 70 34.15 -3.20 14.70
N ASP A 71 33.83 -3.56 15.94
CA ASP A 71 34.84 -3.67 17.00
C ASP A 71 35.76 -4.86 16.68
N TYR A 72 36.83 -4.56 15.94
CA TYR A 72 37.97 -5.47 15.83
C TYR A 72 38.84 -5.33 17.10
N GLU A 73 38.41 -5.94 18.21
CA GLU A 73 39.35 -6.24 19.29
C GLU A 73 40.24 -7.41 18.87
N PHE A 74 41.46 -7.09 18.44
CA PHE A 74 42.56 -8.06 18.37
C PHE A 74 42.95 -8.45 19.80
N ASN A 75 42.85 -9.73 20.12
CA ASN A 75 43.49 -10.32 21.30
C ASN A 75 44.28 -11.56 20.90
#